data_AF-A0AAU7Q9J1-F1
#
_entry.id   AF-A0AAU7Q9J1-F1
#
_cell.length_a   1.000
_cell.length_b   1.000
_cell.length_c   1.000
_cell.angle_alpha   90.00
_cell.angle_beta   90.00
_cell.angle_gamma   90.00
#
_symmetry.space_group_name_H-M   'P 1'
#
loop_
_entity.id
_entity.type
_entity.pdbx_description
1 polymer ?
#
loop_
_entity_poly.entity_id
_entity_poly.type
_entity_poly.pdbx_seq_one_letter_code
_entity_poly.pdbx_strand_id
1 'polypeptide(L)'
;MMLRDRLAQLRYALMIPVLLLLAMQITACGDKEPDQRKAFIQFLQTTVLPGGERLPGLSDDQKRQFGPYTNDYQVLLTFTQQYTQSVNTNLLPVLDLISQIRVPQDYLTRRQDVQQSSAALNSLAPQIAQLKKQADDARAALKQPADLKTVYDQAYDKRVTQPVQKAAQVIAAASTLSSTLAQVGEFLNTQGAQVAYGPNSVSFPTRLPATQYNELMKSLESQYQQLVQAQNAGGATLP
;
A
#
# COMPACT_ATOMS: atom_id res chain seq x y z
N MET A 1 48.51 8.33 72.90
CA MET A 1 47.44 8.65 71.91
C MET A 1 47.82 7.92 70.63
N MET A 2 47.14 6.81 70.37
CA MET A 2 47.70 5.61 69.74
C MET A 2 47.62 5.63 68.21
N LEU A 3 48.61 4.99 67.57
CA LEU A 3 48.72 4.74 66.13
C LEU A 3 47.43 4.17 65.48
N ARG A 4 46.58 3.54 66.29
CA ARG A 4 45.27 2.99 65.92
C ARG A 4 44.26 4.05 65.46
N ASP A 5 44.26 5.24 66.06
CA ASP A 5 43.32 6.32 65.72
C ASP A 5 43.67 6.97 64.38
N ARG A 6 44.98 7.08 64.06
CA ARG A 6 45.44 7.62 62.78
C ARG A 6 45.13 6.70 61.60
N LEU A 7 45.15 5.39 61.79
CA LEU A 7 44.74 4.40 60.79
C LEU A 7 43.23 4.43 60.52
N ALA A 8 42.41 4.69 61.54
CA ALA A 8 40.97 4.87 61.37
C ALA A 8 40.65 6.19 60.64
N GLN A 9 41.30 7.29 61.00
CA GLN A 9 41.14 8.57 60.32
C GLN A 9 41.62 8.53 58.86
N LEU A 10 42.72 7.82 58.54
CA LEU A 10 43.18 7.65 57.16
C LEU A 10 42.19 6.82 56.33
N ARG A 11 41.57 5.79 56.93
CA ARG A 11 40.53 4.97 56.27
C ARG A 11 39.27 5.77 55.95
N TYR A 12 38.81 6.62 56.86
CA TYR A 12 37.67 7.51 56.61
C TYR A 12 38.01 8.63 55.63
N ALA A 13 39.22 9.20 55.68
CA ALA A 13 39.69 10.23 54.75
C ALA A 13 39.83 9.73 53.31
N LEU A 14 40.10 8.43 53.12
CA LEU A 14 40.21 7.79 51.79
C LEU A 14 38.86 7.22 51.31
N MET A 15 37.91 6.89 52.20
CA MET A 15 36.58 6.42 51.81
C MET A 15 35.64 7.52 51.32
N ILE A 16 35.77 8.76 51.80
CA ILE A 16 34.93 9.89 51.38
C ILE A 16 35.11 10.26 49.89
N PRO A 17 36.33 10.40 49.33
CA PRO A 17 36.50 10.68 47.91
C PRO A 17 36.12 9.50 47.00
N VAL A 18 36.22 8.25 47.48
CA VAL A 18 35.82 7.05 46.71
C VAL A 18 34.29 6.92 46.60
N LEU A 19 33.54 7.30 47.64
CA LEU A 19 32.06 7.36 47.58
C LEU A 19 31.54 8.55 46.75
N LEU A 20 32.27 9.67 46.71
CA LEU A 20 31.93 10.84 45.87
C LEU A 20 32.26 10.64 44.37
N LEU A 21 33.31 9.85 44.05
CA LEU A 21 33.60 9.43 42.68
C LEU A 21 32.64 8.34 42.16
N LEU A 22 32.01 7.57 43.04
CA LEU A 22 30.96 6.61 42.67
C LEU A 22 29.60 7.28 42.39
N ALA A 23 29.38 8.51 42.86
CA ALA A 23 28.17 9.30 42.59
C ALA A 23 28.23 10.07 41.24
N MET A 24 29.40 10.15 40.59
CA MET A 24 29.54 10.67 39.22
C MET A 24 29.56 9.56 38.15
N GLN A 25 29.21 8.33 38.54
CA GLN A 25 28.87 7.24 37.62
C GLN A 25 27.37 6.99 37.58
N ILE A 26 26.56 8.02 37.89
CA ILE A 26 25.29 8.14 37.16
C ILE A 26 25.74 8.54 35.76
N THR A 27 26.12 7.54 34.95
CA THR A 27 25.96 7.67 33.52
C THR A 27 24.60 8.32 33.37
N ALA A 28 24.56 9.49 32.73
CA ALA A 28 23.31 9.95 32.18
C ALA A 28 22.73 8.71 31.51
N CYS A 29 21.64 8.17 32.07
CA CYS A 29 20.68 7.40 31.31
C CYS A 29 20.11 8.46 30.37
N GLY A 30 20.95 8.88 29.42
CA GLY A 30 20.72 9.99 28.54
C GLY A 30 19.59 9.50 27.70
N ASP A 31 18.40 10.02 28.00
CA ASP A 31 17.22 9.64 27.27
C ASP A 31 17.52 9.94 25.81
N LYS A 32 17.78 8.88 25.03
CA LYS A 32 18.07 9.00 23.60
C LYS A 32 16.78 9.27 22.84
N GLU A 33 15.63 9.18 23.50
CA GLU A 33 14.32 9.35 22.90
C GLU A 33 14.18 10.66 22.15
N PRO A 34 14.60 11.85 22.64
CA PRO A 34 14.48 13.10 21.88
C PRO A 34 15.29 13.09 20.58
N ASP A 35 16.52 12.55 20.61
CA ASP A 35 17.37 12.43 19.42
C ASP A 35 16.83 11.38 18.44
N GLN A 36 16.35 10.25 18.96
CA GLN A 36 15.70 9.18 18.19
C GLN A 36 14.43 9.68 17.50
N ARG A 37 13.59 10.41 18.24
CA ARG A 37 12.37 11.02 17.75
C ARG A 37 12.69 12.02 16.65
N LYS A 38 13.67 12.90 16.87
CA LYS A 38 14.10 13.88 15.88
C LYS A 38 14.61 13.21 14.60
N ALA A 39 15.46 12.18 14.72
CA ALA A 39 15.97 11.44 13.58
C ALA A 39 14.84 10.75 12.80
N PHE A 40 13.87 10.14 13.50
CA PHE A 40 12.74 9.49 12.87
C PHE A 40 11.80 10.49 12.19
N ILE A 41 11.45 11.60 12.85
CA ILE A 41 10.66 12.69 12.24
C ILE A 41 11.34 13.19 10.97
N GLN A 42 12.65 13.45 11.02
CA GLN A 42 13.40 13.89 9.85
C GLN A 42 13.32 12.86 8.73
N PHE A 43 13.51 11.58 9.03
CA PHE A 43 13.38 10.51 8.03
C PHE A 43 11.97 10.44 7.43
N LEU A 44 10.91 10.59 8.25
CA LEU A 44 9.54 10.66 7.74
C LEU A 44 9.37 11.84 6.78
N GLN A 45 9.92 13.01 7.10
CA GLN A 45 9.79 14.22 6.31
C GLN A 45 10.63 14.22 5.03
N THR A 46 11.83 13.65 5.05
CA THR A 46 12.76 13.72 3.91
C THR A 46 12.73 12.48 3.01
N THR A 47 12.22 11.36 3.52
CA THR A 47 12.22 10.08 2.79
C THR A 47 10.80 9.54 2.62
N VAL A 48 10.05 9.40 3.70
CA VAL A 48 8.74 8.73 3.66
C VAL A 48 7.65 9.63 3.08
N LEU A 49 7.64 10.94 3.32
CA LEU A 49 6.66 11.84 2.73
C LEU A 49 6.95 12.13 1.26
N PRO A 50 8.18 12.47 0.83
CA PRO A 50 8.45 12.76 -0.58
C PRO A 50 8.64 11.50 -1.45
N GLY A 51 8.90 10.32 -0.87
CA GLY A 51 9.23 9.10 -1.60
C GLY A 51 8.16 8.57 -2.57
N GLY A 52 8.52 7.55 -3.35
CA GLY A 52 7.60 6.82 -4.23
C GLY A 52 6.74 5.80 -3.50
N GLU A 53 6.01 4.95 -4.22
CA GLU A 53 5.13 3.92 -3.66
C GLU A 53 5.88 2.90 -2.80
N ARG A 54 7.13 2.58 -3.17
CA ARG A 54 7.99 1.66 -2.43
C ARG A 54 8.78 2.40 -1.36
N LEU A 55 8.52 2.03 -0.12
CA LEU A 55 9.30 2.51 1.02
C LEU A 55 10.59 1.69 1.18
N PRO A 56 11.73 2.33 1.49
CA PRO A 56 12.99 1.64 1.69
C PRO A 56 13.00 0.84 3.00
N GLY A 57 13.69 -0.30 3.03
CA GLY A 57 14.02 -0.96 4.29
C GLY A 57 14.97 -0.09 5.13
N LEU A 58 14.93 -0.24 6.46
CA LEU A 58 15.87 0.46 7.33
C LEU A 58 17.22 -0.26 7.39
N SER A 59 18.31 0.50 7.26
CA SER A 59 19.66 0.02 7.56
C SER A 59 19.84 -0.22 9.06
N ASP A 60 20.88 -0.96 9.45
CA ASP A 60 21.16 -1.20 10.87
C ASP A 60 21.50 0.09 11.62
N ASP A 61 22.15 1.04 10.97
CA ASP A 61 22.41 2.35 11.54
C ASP A 61 21.13 3.15 11.76
N GLN A 62 20.19 3.11 10.81
CA GLN A 62 18.88 3.74 10.98
C GLN A 62 18.08 3.10 12.11
N LYS A 63 18.07 1.77 12.22
CA LYS A 63 17.42 1.07 13.33
C LYS A 63 17.99 1.50 14.69
N ARG A 64 19.32 1.62 14.79
CA ARG A 64 19.99 2.13 16.00
C ARG A 64 19.63 3.59 16.29
N GLN A 65 19.59 4.43 15.26
CA GLN A 65 19.27 5.86 15.37
C GLN A 65 17.81 6.11 15.72
N PHE A 66 16.87 5.28 15.28
CA PHE A 66 15.44 5.47 15.53
C PHE A 66 14.97 4.79 16.82
N GLY A 67 15.71 3.77 17.29
CA GLY A 67 15.36 3.02 18.49
C GLY A 67 13.94 2.44 18.38
N PRO A 68 13.05 2.71 19.36
CA PRO A 68 11.71 2.12 19.39
C PRO A 68 10.84 2.51 18.18
N TYR A 69 11.09 3.67 17.56
CA TYR A 69 10.34 4.16 16.40
C TYR A 69 10.54 3.32 15.12
N THR A 70 11.49 2.38 15.15
CA THR A 70 11.60 1.33 14.14
C THR A 70 10.29 0.53 14.00
N ASN A 71 9.57 0.31 15.10
CA ASN A 71 8.30 -0.42 15.10
C ASN A 71 7.18 0.40 14.44
N ASP A 72 7.14 1.71 14.68
CA ASP A 72 6.19 2.62 14.04
C ASP A 72 6.40 2.61 12.52
N TYR A 73 7.65 2.68 12.06
CA TYR A 73 7.96 2.58 10.63
C TYR A 73 7.54 1.23 10.02
N GLN A 74 7.68 0.14 10.78
CA GLN A 74 7.34 -1.20 10.30
C GLN A 74 5.85 -1.32 9.92
N VAL A 75 4.95 -0.57 10.56
CA VAL A 75 3.54 -0.52 10.17
C VAL A 75 3.37 0.00 8.74
N LEU A 76 4.03 1.12 8.41
CA LEU A 76 3.99 1.71 7.06
C LEU A 76 4.67 0.79 6.03
N LEU A 77 5.84 0.26 6.38
CA LEU A 77 6.61 -0.60 5.49
C LEU A 77 5.86 -1.90 5.16
N THR A 78 5.28 -2.56 6.18
CA THR A 78 4.55 -3.82 5.99
C THR A 78 3.32 -3.60 5.12
N PHE A 79 2.52 -2.57 5.41
CA PHE A 79 1.36 -2.24 4.61
C PHE A 79 1.74 -1.97 3.15
N THR A 80 2.71 -1.08 2.91
CA THR A 80 3.09 -0.69 1.54
C THR A 80 3.62 -1.86 0.73
N GLN A 81 4.39 -2.77 1.34
CA GLN A 81 4.86 -4.00 0.69
C GLN A 81 3.71 -4.94 0.32
N GLN A 82 2.82 -5.24 1.28
CA GLN A 82 1.70 -6.16 1.06
C GLN A 82 0.70 -5.59 0.06
N TYR A 83 0.37 -4.30 0.18
CA TYR A 83 -0.49 -3.60 -0.75
C TYR A 83 0.08 -3.61 -2.18
N THR A 84 1.35 -3.26 -2.34
CA THR A 84 2.02 -3.27 -3.66
C THR A 84 2.00 -4.67 -4.26
N GLN A 85 2.26 -5.70 -3.46
CA GLN A 85 2.19 -7.09 -3.91
C GLN A 85 0.78 -7.46 -4.37
N SER A 86 -0.25 -7.15 -3.57
CA SER A 86 -1.65 -7.44 -3.92
C SER A 86 -2.08 -6.76 -5.20
N VAL A 87 -1.72 -5.48 -5.40
CA VAL A 87 -2.02 -4.73 -6.62
C VAL A 87 -1.29 -5.31 -7.84
N ASN A 88 0.01 -5.59 -7.72
CA ASN A 88 0.80 -6.13 -8.83
C ASN A 88 0.35 -7.53 -9.26
N THR A 89 -0.09 -8.35 -8.30
CA THR A 89 -0.52 -9.72 -8.58
C THR A 89 -1.96 -9.79 -9.10
N ASN A 90 -2.86 -8.92 -8.63
CA ASN A 90 -4.29 -9.11 -8.88
C ASN A 90 -4.95 -7.99 -9.70
N LEU A 91 -4.40 -6.78 -9.74
CA LEU A 91 -4.97 -5.68 -10.51
C LEU A 91 -4.25 -5.48 -11.84
N LEU A 92 -2.91 -5.36 -11.83
CA LEU A 92 -2.15 -5.09 -13.05
C LEU A 92 -2.39 -6.10 -14.17
N PRO A 93 -2.44 -7.42 -13.93
CA PRO A 93 -2.71 -8.39 -14.99
C PRO A 93 -4.08 -8.21 -15.63
N VAL A 94 -5.07 -7.74 -14.86
CA VAL A 94 -6.43 -7.52 -15.36
C VAL A 94 -6.46 -6.28 -16.24
N LEU A 95 -5.77 -5.21 -15.85
CA LEU A 95 -5.64 -4.00 -16.66
C LEU A 95 -4.90 -4.29 -17.98
N ASP A 96 -3.85 -5.11 -17.93
CA ASP A 96 -3.12 -5.56 -19.12
C ASP A 96 -4.03 -6.39 -20.05
N LEU A 97 -4.76 -7.38 -19.50
CA LEU A 97 -5.72 -8.17 -20.26
C LEU A 97 -6.78 -7.31 -20.95
N ILE A 98 -7.36 -6.35 -20.24
CA ILE A 98 -8.35 -5.41 -20.80
C ILE A 98 -7.75 -4.61 -21.97
N SER A 99 -6.50 -4.16 -21.85
CA SER A 99 -5.83 -3.37 -22.90
C SER A 99 -5.53 -4.16 -24.19
N GLN A 100 -5.53 -5.49 -24.10
CA GLN A 100 -5.27 -6.39 -25.22
C GLN A 100 -6.54 -6.70 -26.03
N ILE A 101 -7.73 -6.43 -25.49
CA ILE A 101 -9.00 -6.65 -26.19
C ILE A 101 -9.26 -5.44 -27.12
N ARG A 102 -9.09 -5.64 -28.43
CA ARG A 102 -9.15 -4.54 -29.42
C ARG A 102 -10.16 -4.79 -30.52
N VAL A 103 -10.32 -6.04 -30.94
CA VAL A 103 -11.24 -6.41 -32.01
C VAL A 103 -12.35 -7.32 -31.50
N PRO A 104 -13.49 -7.42 -32.19
CA PRO A 104 -14.60 -8.23 -31.70
C PRO A 104 -14.29 -9.71 -31.46
N GLN A 105 -13.32 -10.25 -32.18
CA GLN A 105 -12.87 -11.63 -32.00
C GLN A 105 -12.15 -11.84 -30.66
N ASP A 106 -11.54 -10.80 -30.09
CA ASP A 106 -10.85 -10.88 -28.79
C ASP A 106 -11.83 -11.14 -27.65
N TYR A 107 -13.08 -10.64 -27.74
CA TYR A 107 -14.10 -10.92 -26.73
C TYR A 107 -14.40 -12.42 -26.58
N LEU A 108 -14.25 -13.20 -27.65
CA LEU A 108 -14.42 -14.65 -27.62
C LEU A 108 -13.15 -15.35 -27.12
N THR A 109 -11.99 -14.99 -27.68
CA THR A 109 -10.72 -15.68 -27.39
C THR A 109 -10.23 -15.39 -25.97
N ARG A 110 -10.54 -14.22 -25.40
CA ARG A 110 -10.18 -13.80 -24.04
C ARG A 110 -11.29 -14.00 -23.01
N ARG A 111 -12.44 -14.56 -23.39
CA ARG A 111 -13.60 -14.70 -22.49
C ARG A 111 -13.24 -15.38 -21.17
N GLN A 112 -12.52 -16.50 -21.24
CA GLN A 112 -12.12 -17.27 -20.05
C GLN A 112 -11.15 -16.47 -19.17
N ASP A 113 -10.17 -15.79 -19.78
CA ASP A 113 -9.21 -14.95 -19.08
C ASP A 113 -9.92 -13.80 -18.34
N VAL A 114 -10.93 -13.17 -18.97
CA VAL A 114 -11.74 -12.11 -18.37
C VAL A 114 -12.58 -12.63 -17.21
N GLN A 115 -13.16 -13.83 -17.34
CA GLN A 115 -13.92 -14.47 -16.26
C GLN A 115 -13.02 -14.77 -15.04
N GLN A 116 -11.82 -15.32 -15.26
CA GLN A 116 -10.85 -15.58 -14.20
C GLN A 116 -10.37 -14.29 -13.53
N SER A 117 -10.08 -13.27 -14.34
CA SER A 117 -9.66 -11.94 -13.87
C SER A 117 -10.75 -11.25 -13.04
N SER A 118 -12.02 -11.41 -13.40
CA SER A 118 -13.15 -10.89 -12.63
C SER A 118 -13.21 -11.52 -11.23
N ALA A 119 -12.93 -12.83 -11.11
CA ALA A 119 -12.87 -13.49 -9.82
C ALA A 119 -11.71 -12.96 -8.95
N ALA A 120 -10.54 -12.72 -9.55
CA ALA A 120 -9.41 -12.12 -8.85
C ALA A 120 -9.74 -10.71 -8.31
N LEU A 121 -10.36 -9.86 -9.13
CA LEU A 121 -10.80 -8.52 -8.71
C LEU A 121 -11.82 -8.55 -7.56
N ASN A 122 -12.78 -9.47 -7.60
CA ASN A 122 -13.76 -9.64 -6.53
C ASN A 122 -13.11 -9.97 -5.17
N SER A 123 -11.95 -10.64 -5.20
CA SER A 123 -11.19 -10.95 -3.99
C SER A 123 -10.23 -9.85 -3.56
N LEU A 124 -9.85 -8.93 -4.46
CA LEU A 124 -8.82 -7.92 -4.19
C LEU A 124 -9.31 -6.81 -3.25
N ALA A 125 -10.53 -6.30 -3.47
CA ALA A 125 -11.11 -5.28 -2.60
C ALA A 125 -11.17 -5.70 -1.11
N PRO A 126 -11.70 -6.89 -0.74
CA PRO A 126 -11.69 -7.33 0.65
C PRO A 126 -10.27 -7.59 1.19
N GLN A 127 -9.34 -8.06 0.36
CA GLN A 127 -7.93 -8.21 0.77
C GLN A 127 -7.31 -6.86 1.15
N ILE A 128 -7.46 -5.84 0.32
CA ILE A 128 -6.93 -4.50 0.60
C ILE A 128 -7.60 -3.88 1.84
N ALA A 129 -8.91 -4.07 2.00
CA ALA A 129 -9.63 -3.62 3.19
C ALA A 129 -9.08 -4.27 4.48
N GLN A 130 -8.75 -5.56 4.42
CA GLN A 130 -8.15 -6.28 5.54
C GLN A 130 -6.73 -5.79 5.86
N LEU A 131 -5.90 -5.54 4.84
CA LEU A 131 -4.56 -4.94 5.00
C LEU A 131 -4.66 -3.57 5.67
N LYS A 132 -5.60 -2.73 5.21
CA LYS A 132 -5.84 -1.42 5.81
C LYS A 132 -6.25 -1.56 7.28
N LYS A 133 -7.18 -2.46 7.59
CA LYS A 133 -7.63 -2.70 8.96
C LYS A 133 -6.47 -3.08 9.88
N GLN A 134 -5.59 -3.99 9.44
CA GLN A 134 -4.40 -4.37 10.21
C GLN A 134 -3.48 -3.18 10.48
N ALA A 135 -3.26 -2.33 9.46
CA ALA A 135 -2.47 -1.12 9.61
C ALA A 135 -3.15 -0.08 10.53
N ASP A 136 -4.48 0.06 10.48
CA ASP A 136 -5.26 0.94 11.35
C ASP A 136 -5.15 0.50 12.81
N ASP A 137 -5.34 -0.80 13.07
CA ASP A 137 -5.25 -1.40 14.40
C ASP A 137 -3.82 -1.25 14.97
N ALA A 138 -2.79 -1.49 14.15
CA ALA A 138 -1.39 -1.30 14.54
C ALA A 138 -1.06 0.18 14.81
N ARG A 139 -1.55 1.11 13.99
CA ARG A 139 -1.39 2.56 14.20
C ARG A 139 -2.05 3.02 15.49
N ALA A 140 -3.25 2.53 15.80
CA ALA A 140 -3.98 2.89 17.01
C ALA A 140 -3.27 2.44 18.30
N ALA A 141 -2.46 1.38 18.22
CA ALA A 141 -1.67 0.87 19.35
C ALA A 141 -0.35 1.65 19.59
N LEU A 142 0.06 2.54 18.67
CA LEU A 142 1.32 3.28 18.80
C LEU A 142 1.24 4.33 19.92
N LYS A 143 2.32 4.42 20.71
CA LYS A 143 2.45 5.37 21.82
C LYS A 143 3.43 6.48 21.43
N GLN A 144 2.96 7.44 20.64
CA GLN A 144 3.78 8.51 20.06
C GLN A 144 3.62 9.83 20.82
N PRO A 145 4.72 10.58 21.03
CA PRO A 145 4.66 11.99 21.40
C PRO A 145 3.94 12.83 20.33
N ALA A 146 3.37 13.98 20.74
CA ALA A 146 2.46 14.76 19.89
C ALA A 146 3.13 15.32 18.60
N ASP A 147 4.40 15.70 18.68
CA ASP A 147 5.20 16.18 17.55
C ASP A 147 5.44 15.08 16.52
N LEU A 148 5.82 13.88 16.97
CA LEU A 148 5.97 12.72 16.09
C LEU A 148 4.63 12.29 15.50
N LYS A 149 3.60 12.18 16.33
CA LYS A 149 2.27 11.73 15.91
C LYS A 149 1.75 12.55 14.73
N THR A 150 1.93 13.86 14.77
CA THR A 150 1.50 14.76 13.69
C THR A 150 2.13 14.39 12.34
N VAL A 151 3.44 14.19 12.31
CA VAL A 151 4.17 13.86 11.06
C VAL A 151 3.90 12.42 10.62
N TYR A 152 3.80 11.49 11.58
CA TYR A 152 3.46 10.11 11.32
C TYR A 152 2.05 9.97 10.73
N ASP A 153 1.07 10.73 11.22
CA ASP A 153 -0.29 10.72 10.70
C ASP A 153 -0.36 11.19 9.24
N GLN A 154 0.45 12.18 8.86
CA GLN A 154 0.60 12.60 7.45
C GLN A 154 1.22 11.50 6.59
N ALA A 155 2.27 10.84 7.09
CA ALA A 155 2.89 9.72 6.41
C ALA A 155 1.90 8.55 6.24
N TYR A 156 1.12 8.24 7.28
CA TYR A 156 0.10 7.21 7.25
C TYR A 156 -1.01 7.53 6.24
N ASP A 157 -1.52 8.76 6.22
CA ASP A 157 -2.54 9.16 5.27
C ASP A 157 -2.05 8.98 3.82
N LYS A 158 -0.84 9.46 3.53
CA LYS A 158 -0.23 9.36 2.20
C LYS A 158 0.10 7.92 1.79
N ARG A 159 0.52 7.06 2.72
CA ARG A 159 1.05 5.71 2.43
C ARG A 159 0.03 4.60 2.58
N VAL A 160 -1.04 4.84 3.33
CA VAL A 160 -2.06 3.83 3.64
C VAL A 160 -3.44 4.29 3.19
N THR A 161 -3.93 5.41 3.73
CA THR A 161 -5.31 5.84 3.50
C THR A 161 -5.57 6.17 2.03
N GLN A 162 -4.78 7.07 1.44
CA GLN A 162 -5.00 7.54 0.08
C GLN A 162 -4.84 6.42 -0.98
N PRO A 163 -3.80 5.57 -0.93
CA PRO A 163 -3.67 4.46 -1.87
C PRO A 163 -4.87 3.50 -1.83
N VAL A 164 -5.39 3.17 -0.64
CA VAL A 164 -6.56 2.28 -0.51
C VAL A 164 -7.81 2.92 -1.14
N GLN A 165 -8.06 4.21 -0.89
CA GLN A 165 -9.20 4.91 -1.49
C GLN A 165 -9.12 4.93 -3.01
N LYS A 166 -7.92 5.20 -3.56
CA LYS A 166 -7.66 5.20 -4.99
C LYS A 166 -7.81 3.81 -5.61
N ALA A 167 -7.24 2.78 -4.97
CA ALA A 167 -7.38 1.40 -5.41
C ALA A 167 -8.83 0.97 -5.49
N ALA A 168 -9.65 1.34 -4.50
CA ALA A 168 -11.06 0.99 -4.47
C ALA A 168 -11.81 1.49 -5.72
N GLN A 169 -11.52 2.72 -6.18
CA GLN A 169 -12.12 3.28 -7.39
C GLN A 169 -11.68 2.52 -8.65
N VAL A 170 -10.38 2.23 -8.78
CA VAL A 170 -9.84 1.50 -9.93
C VAL A 170 -10.37 0.06 -9.96
N ILE A 171 -10.42 -0.62 -8.82
CA ILE A 171 -10.95 -1.98 -8.69
C ILE A 171 -12.43 -2.01 -9.07
N ALA A 172 -13.23 -1.06 -8.58
CA ALA A 172 -14.65 -0.99 -8.93
C ALA A 172 -14.85 -0.80 -10.44
N ALA A 173 -14.15 0.16 -11.05
CA ALA A 173 -14.23 0.41 -12.48
C ALA A 173 -13.77 -0.79 -13.31
N ALA A 174 -12.65 -1.42 -12.92
CA ALA A 174 -12.15 -2.63 -13.58
C ALA A 174 -13.14 -3.79 -13.46
N SER A 175 -13.74 -4.00 -12.28
CA SER A 175 -14.74 -5.06 -12.07
C SER A 175 -15.98 -4.87 -12.94
N THR A 176 -16.50 -3.64 -13.04
CA THR A 176 -17.64 -3.32 -13.90
C THR A 176 -17.30 -3.56 -15.37
N LEU A 177 -16.12 -3.12 -15.82
CA LEU A 177 -15.66 -3.33 -17.19
C LEU A 177 -15.45 -4.80 -17.52
N SER A 178 -14.77 -5.56 -16.65
CA SER A 178 -14.55 -7.00 -16.83
C SER A 178 -15.87 -7.78 -16.88
N SER A 179 -16.86 -7.40 -16.05
CA SER A 179 -18.20 -8.00 -16.11
C SER A 179 -18.87 -7.77 -17.46
N THR A 180 -18.80 -6.55 -17.99
CA THR A 180 -19.42 -6.22 -19.29
C THR A 180 -18.68 -6.89 -20.44
N LEU A 181 -17.34 -6.99 -20.38
CA LEU A 181 -16.53 -7.75 -21.34
C LEU A 181 -16.93 -9.23 -21.36
N ALA A 182 -17.12 -9.84 -20.19
CA ALA A 182 -17.59 -11.22 -20.09
C ALA A 182 -18.99 -11.38 -20.69
N GLN A 183 -19.89 -10.43 -20.46
CA GLN A 183 -21.23 -10.43 -21.06
C GLN A 183 -21.19 -10.33 -22.59
N VAL A 184 -20.30 -9.51 -23.16
CA VAL A 184 -20.11 -9.40 -24.62
C VAL A 184 -19.58 -10.71 -25.20
N GLY A 185 -18.56 -11.30 -24.57
CA GLY A 185 -18.03 -12.59 -24.98
C GLY A 185 -19.06 -13.70 -24.91
N GLU A 186 -19.88 -13.74 -23.86
CA GLU A 186 -20.96 -14.71 -23.74
C GLU A 186 -22.06 -14.50 -24.78
N PHE A 187 -22.47 -13.25 -25.00
CA PHE A 187 -23.46 -12.89 -26.02
C PHE A 187 -23.01 -13.35 -27.41
N LEU A 188 -21.77 -13.01 -27.82
CA LEU A 188 -21.22 -13.44 -29.10
C LEU A 188 -21.11 -14.97 -29.21
N ASN A 189 -20.74 -15.64 -28.10
CA ASN A 189 -20.69 -17.09 -28.05
C ASN A 189 -22.08 -17.73 -28.23
N THR A 190 -23.14 -17.12 -27.67
CA THR A 190 -24.52 -17.63 -27.81
C THR A 190 -25.05 -17.51 -29.24
N GLN A 191 -24.63 -16.48 -29.98
CA GLN A 191 -25.01 -16.32 -31.39
C GLN A 191 -24.29 -17.34 -32.31
N GLY A 192 -23.13 -17.85 -31.88
CA GLY A 192 -22.40 -18.92 -32.56
C GLY A 192 -22.05 -18.59 -34.01
N ALA A 193 -22.28 -19.57 -34.91
CA ALA A 193 -21.94 -19.45 -36.33
C ALA A 193 -22.81 -18.46 -37.12
N GLN A 194 -23.85 -17.88 -36.51
CA GLN A 194 -24.71 -16.88 -37.16
C GLN A 194 -24.04 -15.51 -37.29
N VAL A 195 -22.94 -15.28 -36.56
CA VAL A 195 -22.21 -14.03 -36.55
C VAL A 195 -21.07 -14.07 -37.56
N ALA A 196 -21.01 -13.08 -38.44
CA ALA A 196 -19.87 -12.88 -39.32
C ALA A 196 -18.93 -11.81 -38.73
N TYR A 197 -17.65 -12.14 -38.66
CA TYR A 197 -16.59 -11.27 -38.13
C TYR A 197 -15.80 -10.66 -39.28
N GLY A 198 -15.80 -9.35 -39.38
CA GLY A 198 -14.84 -8.58 -40.17
C GLY A 198 -13.68 -8.10 -39.30
N PRO A 199 -12.66 -7.43 -39.89
CA PRO A 199 -11.48 -6.99 -39.15
C PRO A 199 -11.80 -6.17 -37.88
N ASN A 200 -12.79 -5.27 -37.97
CA ASN A 200 -13.23 -4.40 -36.87
C ASN A 200 -14.77 -4.37 -36.75
N SER A 201 -15.48 -5.34 -37.31
CA SER A 201 -16.94 -5.29 -37.42
C SER A 201 -17.59 -6.64 -37.11
N VAL A 202 -18.80 -6.59 -36.57
CA VAL A 202 -19.63 -7.76 -36.33
C VAL A 202 -20.93 -7.60 -37.10
N SER A 203 -21.30 -8.61 -37.88
CA SER A 203 -22.55 -8.65 -38.62
C SER A 203 -23.46 -9.73 -38.05
N PHE A 204 -24.70 -9.35 -37.75
CA PHE A 204 -25.74 -10.23 -37.24
C PHE A 204 -26.84 -10.45 -38.29
N PRO A 205 -27.52 -11.61 -38.28
CA PRO A 205 -28.54 -11.93 -39.27
C PRO A 205 -29.83 -11.12 -39.10
N THR A 206 -30.08 -10.60 -37.90
CA THR A 206 -31.31 -9.85 -37.58
C THR A 206 -30.99 -8.60 -36.74
N ARG A 207 -31.93 -7.65 -36.71
CA ARG A 207 -31.74 -6.35 -36.02
C ARG A 207 -31.64 -6.47 -34.51
N LEU A 208 -32.39 -7.37 -33.88
CA LEU A 208 -32.45 -7.48 -32.42
C LEU A 208 -31.07 -7.76 -31.77
N PRO A 209 -30.33 -8.81 -32.15
CA PRO A 209 -28.99 -9.05 -31.62
C PRO A 209 -27.98 -7.94 -31.99
N ALA A 210 -28.14 -7.30 -33.16
CA ALA A 210 -27.32 -6.15 -33.52
C ALA A 210 -27.55 -4.96 -32.56
N THR A 211 -28.80 -4.66 -32.20
CA THR A 211 -29.13 -3.60 -31.22
C THR A 211 -28.55 -3.92 -29.85
N GLN A 212 -28.73 -5.15 -29.36
CA GLN A 212 -28.21 -5.57 -28.06
C GLN A 212 -26.66 -5.50 -28.01
N TYR A 213 -25.99 -5.94 -29.08
CA TYR A 213 -24.54 -5.80 -29.20
C TYR A 213 -24.11 -4.33 -29.14
N ASN A 214 -24.79 -3.45 -29.88
CA ASN A 214 -24.46 -2.02 -29.89
C ASN A 214 -24.66 -1.36 -28.52
N GLU A 215 -25.66 -1.78 -27.74
CA GLU A 215 -25.86 -1.32 -26.35
C GLU A 215 -24.71 -1.77 -25.43
N LEU A 216 -24.30 -3.04 -25.53
CA LEU A 216 -23.14 -3.56 -24.81
C LEU A 216 -21.86 -2.81 -25.17
N MET A 217 -21.64 -2.52 -26.46
CA MET A 217 -20.47 -1.77 -26.93
C MET A 217 -20.45 -0.32 -26.41
N LYS A 218 -21.59 0.37 -26.38
CA LYS A 218 -21.70 1.71 -25.76
C LYS A 218 -21.38 1.67 -24.27
N SER A 219 -21.85 0.63 -23.58
CA SER A 219 -21.55 0.42 -22.16
C SER A 219 -20.05 0.21 -21.94
N LEU A 220 -19.40 -0.62 -22.76
CA LEU A 220 -17.94 -0.82 -22.73
C LEU A 220 -17.17 0.48 -22.93
N GLU A 221 -17.54 1.29 -23.92
CA GLU A 221 -16.90 2.58 -24.19
C GLU A 221 -16.98 3.51 -22.96
N SER A 222 -18.18 3.65 -22.39
CA SER A 222 -18.38 4.46 -21.18
C SER A 222 -17.58 3.93 -19.99
N GLN A 223 -17.55 2.62 -19.78
CA GLN A 223 -16.84 2.00 -18.65
C GLN A 223 -15.33 2.06 -18.81
N TYR A 224 -14.81 1.97 -20.04
CA TYR A 224 -13.40 2.19 -20.32
C TYR A 224 -12.98 3.61 -19.95
N GLN A 225 -13.78 4.62 -20.30
CA GLN A 225 -13.52 6.01 -19.88
C GLN A 225 -13.53 6.16 -18.35
N GLN A 226 -14.45 5.49 -17.65
CA GLN A 226 -14.48 5.49 -16.18
C GLN A 226 -13.23 4.84 -15.58
N LEU A 227 -12.75 3.74 -16.16
CA LEU A 227 -11.52 3.09 -15.73
C LEU A 227 -10.30 4.01 -15.91
N VAL A 228 -10.17 4.64 -17.07
CA VAL A 228 -9.09 5.60 -17.35
C VAL A 228 -9.14 6.79 -16.37
N GLN A 229 -10.34 7.32 -16.10
CA GLN A 229 -10.51 8.39 -15.11
C GLN A 229 -10.09 7.94 -13.70
N ALA A 230 -10.48 6.73 -13.29
CA ALA A 230 -10.09 6.17 -11.99
C ALA A 230 -8.56 5.96 -11.88
N GLN A 231 -7.91 5.51 -12.96
CA GLN A 231 -6.46 5.34 -13.03
C GLN A 231 -5.72 6.68 -12.91
N ASN A 232 -6.18 7.70 -13.65
CA ASN A 232 -5.63 9.06 -13.61
C ASN A 232 -5.80 9.70 -12.23
N ALA A 233 -6.97 9.58 -11.60
CA ALA A 233 -7.20 10.04 -10.24
C ALA A 233 -6.36 9.25 -9.21
N GLY A 234 -6.10 7.98 -9.49
CA GLY A 234 -5.25 7.10 -8.68
C GLY A 234 -3.77 7.49 -8.68
N GLY A 235 -3.30 8.28 -9.65
CA GLY A 235 -1.86 8.47 -9.87
C GLY A 235 -1.18 7.23 -10.46
N ALA A 236 -1.98 6.24 -10.88
CA ALA A 236 -1.54 5.12 -11.68
C ALA A 236 -1.66 5.53 -13.15
N THR A 237 -0.83 6.48 -13.59
CA THR A 237 -0.45 6.50 -15.00
C THR A 237 0.44 5.27 -15.20
N LEU A 238 -0.19 4.13 -15.47
CA LEU A 238 0.51 3.03 -16.13
C LEU A 238 0.90 3.53 -17.54
N PRO A 239 2.06 3.09 -18.06
CA PRO A 239 2.61 3.58 -19.33
C PRO A 239 1.65 3.47 -20.52
#